data_AF-A0A7S7AIG0-F1
#
_entry.id   AF-A0A7S7AIG0-F1
#
_cell.length_a   1.000
_cell.length_b   1.000
_cell.length_c   1.000
_cell.angle_alpha   90.00
_cell.angle_beta   90.00
_cell.angle_gamma   90.00
#
_symmetry.space_group_name_H-M   'P 1'
#
loop_
_entity.id
_entity.type
_entity.pdbx_description
1 polymer ?
#
loop_
_entity_poly.entity_id
_entity_poly.type
_entity_poly.pdbx_seq_one_letter_code
_entity_poly.pdbx_strand_id
1 'polypeptide(L)'
;MKKLCFLLSALTFSTLSFAQDLRCTQDYSKLEQQIQDEVKIIQTGTIEDLIKHYQATDYAQVFRAQHGGQVFDGEDWIDEKAYLENTEESFHLLKDAYTSQHLQFHAAKANFLAAYGEVCVIPISAIDQIYQEKIYSQYDAIFVRDLKTNQWRNLVYSGVELKADMDEFFPQLSQKVKLAAFTTDDGQNYADLSEKLAYLIFPKIGIAMTKDIVQGVKQETDPLRQRLKENGFNLKGYF
;
A
#
# COMPACT_ATOMS: atom_id res chain seq x y z
N MET A 1 -44.30 -27.90 -47.55
CA MET A 1 -44.13 -26.66 -46.77
C MET A 1 -44.16 -26.97 -45.27
N LYS A 2 -43.05 -27.40 -44.65
CA LYS A 2 -42.95 -27.62 -43.19
C LYS A 2 -41.54 -27.99 -42.72
N LYS A 3 -40.47 -27.42 -43.28
CA LYS A 3 -39.08 -27.69 -42.83
C LYS A 3 -38.12 -26.50 -43.02
N LEU A 4 -38.58 -25.26 -42.81
CA LEU A 4 -37.73 -24.07 -43.01
C LEU A 4 -37.80 -23.01 -41.90
N CYS A 5 -38.32 -23.35 -40.71
CA CYS A 5 -38.48 -22.37 -39.62
C CYS A 5 -37.56 -22.56 -38.41
N PHE A 6 -36.60 -23.50 -38.43
CA PHE A 6 -35.78 -23.81 -37.24
C PHE A 6 -34.33 -23.30 -37.27
N LEU A 7 -33.92 -22.59 -38.33
CA LEU A 7 -32.54 -22.08 -38.48
C LEU A 7 -32.38 -20.58 -38.24
N LEU A 8 -33.47 -19.82 -38.02
CA LEU A 8 -33.39 -18.37 -37.78
C LEU A 8 -33.44 -17.96 -36.29
N SER A 9 -33.69 -18.87 -35.35
CA SER A 9 -33.73 -18.55 -33.90
C SER A 9 -32.35 -18.61 -33.21
N ALA A 10 -31.32 -19.14 -33.86
CA ALA A 10 -29.95 -19.23 -33.33
C ALA A 10 -29.12 -17.93 -33.51
N LEU A 11 -29.73 -16.85 -33.99
CA LEU A 11 -29.12 -15.51 -34.08
C LEU A 11 -29.56 -14.58 -32.94
N THR A 12 -30.14 -15.13 -31.88
CA THR A 12 -30.51 -14.36 -30.69
C THR A 12 -29.30 -14.21 -29.78
N PHE A 13 -28.66 -13.04 -29.90
CA PHE A 13 -27.77 -12.43 -28.92
C PHE A 13 -26.57 -13.28 -28.49
N SER A 14 -25.60 -13.42 -29.39
CA SER A 14 -24.21 -13.34 -28.95
C SER A 14 -24.00 -11.94 -28.35
N THR A 15 -24.40 -11.76 -27.10
CA THR A 15 -23.83 -10.69 -26.27
C THR A 15 -22.34 -10.91 -26.36
N LEU A 16 -21.63 -9.97 -27.01
CA LEU A 16 -20.20 -9.88 -26.92
C LEU A 16 -19.91 -9.82 -25.42
N SER A 17 -19.57 -10.97 -24.84
CA SER A 17 -18.97 -11.03 -23.53
C SER A 17 -17.59 -10.43 -23.74
N PHE A 18 -17.53 -9.10 -23.71
CA PHE A 18 -16.28 -8.41 -23.50
C PHE A 18 -15.89 -8.76 -22.07
N ALA A 19 -15.27 -9.93 -21.90
CA ALA A 19 -14.38 -10.14 -20.77
C ALA A 19 -13.42 -8.95 -20.85
N GLN A 20 -13.60 -7.98 -19.96
CA GLN A 20 -12.77 -6.81 -19.94
C GLN A 20 -11.37 -7.34 -19.66
N ASP A 21 -10.48 -7.29 -20.66
CA ASP A 21 -9.14 -7.84 -20.52
C ASP A 21 -8.50 -7.19 -19.30
N LEU A 22 -7.99 -8.03 -18.40
CA LEU A 22 -7.21 -7.58 -17.25
C LEU A 22 -6.04 -6.76 -17.79
N ARG A 23 -5.87 -5.57 -17.23
CA ARG A 23 -4.90 -4.56 -17.67
C ARG A 23 -3.63 -4.52 -16.85
N CYS A 24 -3.55 -5.25 -15.72
CA CYS A 24 -2.44 -5.10 -14.79
C CYS A 24 -1.09 -5.16 -15.50
N THR A 25 -0.78 -6.27 -16.18
CA THR A 25 0.50 -6.47 -16.87
C THR A 25 0.79 -5.39 -17.93
N GLN A 26 -0.24 -4.91 -18.62
CA GLN A 26 -0.14 -3.87 -19.66
C GLN A 26 0.10 -2.49 -19.05
N ASP A 27 -0.35 -2.27 -17.81
CA ASP A 27 -0.23 -1.00 -17.10
C ASP A 27 0.93 -0.99 -16.08
N TYR A 28 1.76 -2.04 -15.97
CA TYR A 28 2.90 -2.14 -15.02
C TYR A 28 3.75 -0.88 -14.96
N SER A 29 4.14 -0.32 -16.10
CA SER A 29 4.97 0.89 -16.16
C SER A 29 4.26 2.12 -15.56
N LYS A 30 2.93 2.19 -15.64
CA LYS A 30 2.14 3.26 -15.01
C LYS A 30 2.06 3.07 -13.50
N LEU A 31 1.93 1.82 -13.05
CA LEU A 31 1.90 1.49 -11.61
C LEU A 31 3.26 1.81 -10.97
N GLU A 32 4.35 1.46 -11.65
CA GLU A 32 5.71 1.83 -11.23
C GLU A 32 5.91 3.35 -11.24
N GLN A 33 5.42 4.04 -12.28
CA GLN A 33 5.49 5.50 -12.36
C GLN A 33 4.73 6.17 -11.20
N GLN A 34 3.59 5.63 -10.74
CA GLN A 34 2.90 6.16 -9.57
C GLN A 34 3.81 6.19 -8.34
N ILE A 35 4.52 5.11 -8.05
CA ILE A 35 5.45 5.06 -6.90
C ILE A 35 6.66 5.97 -7.13
N GLN A 36 7.20 6.02 -8.35
CA GLN A 36 8.32 6.90 -8.68
C GLN A 36 7.94 8.39 -8.59
N ASP A 37 6.70 8.75 -8.91
CA ASP A 37 6.19 10.11 -8.78
C ASP A 37 6.15 10.54 -7.31
N GLU A 38 5.74 9.65 -6.39
CA GLU A 38 5.79 9.91 -4.94
C GLU A 38 7.23 10.20 -4.48
N VAL A 39 8.18 9.33 -4.82
CA VAL A 39 9.62 9.53 -4.50
C VAL A 39 10.11 10.88 -5.01
N LYS A 40 9.78 11.23 -6.25
CA LYS A 40 10.16 12.52 -6.85
C LYS A 40 9.54 13.70 -6.13
N ILE A 41 8.28 13.60 -5.71
CA ILE A 41 7.58 14.64 -4.96
C ILE A 41 8.25 14.86 -3.60
N ILE A 42 8.58 13.78 -2.87
CA ILE A 42 9.30 13.88 -1.59
C ILE A 42 10.62 14.66 -1.80
N GLN A 43 11.40 14.29 -2.81
CA GLN A 43 12.72 14.88 -3.05
C GLN A 43 12.67 16.32 -3.57
N THR A 44 11.72 16.65 -4.46
CA THR A 44 11.78 17.89 -5.26
C THR A 44 10.49 18.69 -5.30
N GLY A 45 9.37 18.11 -4.87
CA GLY A 45 8.04 18.72 -4.89
C GLY A 45 7.70 19.50 -3.62
N THR A 46 6.40 19.66 -3.39
CA THR A 46 5.80 20.34 -2.23
C THR A 46 4.93 19.38 -1.41
N ILE A 47 4.55 19.80 -0.19
CA ILE A 47 3.61 19.03 0.64
C ILE A 47 2.22 18.96 -0.03
N GLU A 48 1.81 20.01 -0.73
CA GLU A 48 0.55 20.03 -1.49
C GLU A 48 0.57 19.03 -2.65
N ASP A 49 1.71 18.89 -3.34
CA ASP A 49 1.87 17.87 -4.37
C ASP A 49 1.74 16.46 -3.79
N LEU A 50 2.30 16.22 -2.59
CA LEU A 50 2.25 14.93 -1.92
C LEU A 50 0.83 14.57 -1.49
N ILE A 51 0.13 15.51 -0.83
CA ILE A 51 -1.27 15.32 -0.42
C ILE A 51 -2.14 15.03 -1.64
N LYS A 52 -1.97 15.79 -2.71
CA LYS A 52 -2.71 15.58 -3.96
C LYS A 52 -2.39 14.23 -4.59
N HIS A 53 -1.14 13.80 -4.53
CA HIS A 53 -0.74 12.47 -4.98
C HIS A 53 -1.49 11.40 -4.19
N TYR A 54 -1.42 11.40 -2.86
CA TYR A 54 -2.13 10.42 -2.03
C TYR A 54 -3.64 10.43 -2.26
N GLN A 55 -4.28 11.59 -2.34
CA GLN A 55 -5.72 11.67 -2.67
C GLN A 55 -6.08 10.99 -4.01
N ALA A 56 -5.17 11.00 -4.98
CA ALA A 56 -5.37 10.40 -6.28
C ALA A 56 -5.00 8.91 -6.33
N THR A 57 -3.99 8.49 -5.57
CA THR A 57 -3.33 7.18 -5.74
C THR A 57 -3.52 6.22 -4.58
N ASP A 58 -3.80 6.68 -3.37
CA ASP A 58 -4.08 5.80 -2.23
C ASP A 58 -5.51 5.25 -2.35
N TYR A 59 -5.61 3.92 -2.21
CA TYR A 59 -6.88 3.19 -2.31
C TYR A 59 -7.75 3.38 -1.09
N ALA A 60 -7.17 3.54 0.11
CA ALA A 60 -7.94 3.72 1.34
C ALA A 60 -8.75 5.04 1.31
N GLN A 61 -8.31 6.04 0.54
CA GLN A 61 -9.05 7.29 0.30
C GLN A 61 -10.49 7.07 -0.21
N VAL A 62 -10.78 5.93 -0.86
CA VAL A 62 -12.12 5.60 -1.36
C VAL A 62 -13.11 5.33 -0.22
N PHE A 63 -12.63 4.98 0.97
CA PHE A 63 -13.43 4.56 2.12
C PHE A 63 -13.64 5.66 3.17
N ARG A 64 -13.07 6.85 2.96
CA ARG A 64 -13.15 7.97 3.93
C ARG A 64 -14.57 8.34 4.34
N ALA A 65 -15.53 8.26 3.41
CA ALA A 65 -16.92 8.61 3.68
C ALA A 65 -17.58 7.65 4.69
N GLN A 66 -17.15 6.40 4.71
CA GLN A 66 -17.61 5.35 5.64
C GLN A 66 -17.04 5.56 7.04
N HIS A 67 -15.90 6.25 7.13
CA HIS A 67 -15.17 6.53 8.38
C HIS A 67 -15.29 8.00 8.80
N GLY A 68 -16.46 8.62 8.57
CA GLY A 68 -16.74 9.98 9.07
C GLY A 68 -15.81 11.08 8.53
N GLY A 69 -15.14 10.84 7.40
CA GLY A 69 -14.16 11.77 6.82
C GLY A 69 -12.72 11.57 7.30
N GLN A 70 -12.48 10.64 8.22
CA GLN A 70 -11.15 10.22 8.66
C GLN A 70 -10.30 9.73 7.48
N VAL A 71 -8.99 9.72 7.66
CA VAL A 71 -8.01 9.25 6.67
C VAL A 71 -7.29 8.04 7.27
N PHE A 72 -7.10 7.00 6.46
CA PHE A 72 -6.32 5.84 6.87
C PHE A 72 -4.83 6.16 6.72
N ASP A 73 -4.09 6.15 7.83
CA ASP A 73 -2.67 6.50 7.89
C ASP A 73 -1.82 5.24 8.08
N GLY A 74 -1.74 4.43 7.02
CA GLY A 74 -1.01 3.16 6.97
C GLY A 74 -1.64 2.01 7.78
N GLU A 75 -2.15 2.29 8.97
CA GLU A 75 -2.44 1.29 9.99
C GLU A 75 -3.80 1.51 10.65
N ASP A 76 -4.19 2.78 10.84
CA ASP A 76 -5.36 3.18 11.60
C ASP A 76 -6.05 4.39 10.95
N TRP A 77 -7.35 4.53 11.21
CA TRP A 77 -8.15 5.69 10.82
C TRP A 77 -7.94 6.84 11.79
N ILE A 78 -7.43 7.97 11.28
CA ILE A 78 -7.16 9.17 12.08
C ILE A 78 -7.90 10.39 11.54
N ASP A 79 -8.05 11.41 12.40
CA ASP A 79 -8.64 12.68 11.99
C ASP A 79 -7.82 13.32 10.85
N GLU A 80 -8.50 13.91 9.86
CA GLU A 80 -7.85 14.52 8.70
C GLU A 80 -6.81 15.58 9.10
N LYS A 81 -7.08 16.34 10.16
CA LYS A 81 -6.11 17.30 10.69
C LYS A 81 -4.81 16.61 11.14
N ALA A 82 -4.92 15.53 11.92
CA ALA A 82 -3.76 14.79 12.40
C ALA A 82 -2.99 14.14 11.23
N TYR A 83 -3.71 13.61 10.24
CA TYR A 83 -3.11 13.08 9.02
C TYR A 83 -2.29 14.12 8.26
N LEU A 84 -2.84 15.33 8.08
CA LEU A 84 -2.13 16.41 7.40
C LEU A 84 -0.90 16.86 8.18
N GLU A 85 -0.99 16.98 9.51
CA GLU A 85 0.14 17.31 10.38
C GLU A 85 1.24 16.23 10.29
N ASN A 86 0.89 14.94 10.42
CA ASN A 86 1.81 13.81 10.30
C ASN A 86 2.49 13.77 8.92
N THR A 87 1.72 14.02 7.85
CA THR A 87 2.22 14.01 6.47
C THR A 87 3.20 15.18 6.25
N GLU A 88 2.89 16.37 6.76
CA GLU A 88 3.77 17.54 6.68
C GLU A 88 5.08 17.33 7.44
N GLU A 89 5.01 16.82 8.67
CA GLU A 89 6.19 16.47 9.47
C GLU A 89 7.06 15.43 8.76
N SER A 90 6.45 14.34 8.29
CA SER A 90 7.16 13.27 7.56
C SER A 90 7.80 13.79 6.27
N PHE A 91 7.09 14.62 5.51
CA PHE A 91 7.62 15.24 4.30
C PHE A 91 8.86 16.09 4.60
N HIS A 92 8.81 16.94 5.63
CA HIS A 92 9.95 17.78 6.01
C HIS A 92 11.14 16.98 6.52
N LEU A 93 10.90 15.88 7.24
CA LEU A 93 11.96 14.98 7.70
C LEU A 93 12.64 14.26 6.53
N LEU A 94 11.87 13.83 5.53
CA LEU A 94 12.37 12.98 4.45
C LEU A 94 12.92 13.77 3.27
N LYS A 95 12.45 14.99 3.00
CA LYS A 95 12.78 15.77 1.79
C LYS A 95 14.27 15.76 1.41
N ASP A 96 15.14 15.98 2.38
CA ASP A 96 16.60 16.03 2.18
C ASP A 96 17.32 14.77 2.68
N ALA A 97 16.61 13.86 3.36
CA ALA A 97 17.17 12.68 4.00
C ALA A 97 16.88 11.36 3.27
N TYR A 98 15.89 11.36 2.37
CA TYR A 98 15.39 10.18 1.67
C TYR A 98 15.85 10.11 0.20
N THR A 99 16.31 8.94 -0.21
CA THR A 99 16.50 8.60 -1.62
C THR A 99 16.06 7.17 -1.88
N SER A 100 15.32 6.94 -2.96
CA SER A 100 15.12 5.60 -3.51
C SER A 100 16.26 5.27 -4.46
N GLN A 101 17.06 4.26 -4.14
CA GLN A 101 18.18 3.81 -4.98
C GLN A 101 17.74 2.76 -5.98
N HIS A 102 16.75 1.96 -5.61
CA HIS A 102 16.22 0.89 -6.43
C HIS A 102 14.77 0.60 -6.06
N LEU A 103 13.94 0.38 -7.06
CA LEU A 103 12.59 -0.11 -6.93
C LEU A 103 12.40 -1.17 -8.02
N GLN A 104 11.96 -2.36 -7.65
CA GLN A 104 11.72 -3.46 -8.57
C GLN A 104 10.35 -4.07 -8.36
N PHE A 105 9.55 -4.03 -9.41
CA PHE A 105 8.29 -4.76 -9.50
C PHE A 105 8.57 -6.19 -9.93
N HIS A 106 8.05 -7.15 -9.17
CA HIS A 106 8.09 -8.57 -9.55
C HIS A 106 6.84 -8.96 -10.32
N ALA A 107 6.81 -10.19 -10.84
CA ALA A 107 5.63 -10.73 -11.48
C ALA A 107 4.44 -10.77 -10.50
N ALA A 108 3.28 -10.31 -10.96
CA ALA A 108 2.07 -10.22 -10.13
C ALA A 108 1.71 -11.62 -9.66
N LYS A 109 1.55 -11.77 -8.35
CA LYS A 109 1.12 -13.04 -7.76
C LYS A 109 -0.39 -13.26 -7.85
N ALA A 110 -1.15 -12.18 -8.11
CA ALA A 110 -2.57 -12.25 -8.40
C ALA A 110 -2.98 -11.12 -9.34
N ASN A 111 -3.88 -11.44 -10.26
CA ASN A 111 -4.55 -10.49 -11.15
C ASN A 111 -5.95 -11.02 -11.46
N PHE A 112 -7.01 -10.34 -10.99
CA PHE A 112 -8.39 -10.81 -11.14
C PHE A 112 -9.41 -9.68 -11.07
N LEU A 113 -10.61 -9.92 -11.63
CA LEU A 113 -11.75 -9.03 -11.45
C LEU A 113 -12.47 -9.35 -10.13
N ALA A 114 -12.72 -8.31 -9.34
CA ALA A 114 -13.58 -8.31 -8.18
C ALA A 114 -14.77 -7.36 -8.39
N ALA A 115 -15.75 -7.39 -7.48
CA ALA A 115 -16.90 -6.50 -7.56
C ALA A 115 -16.53 -5.00 -7.45
N TYR A 116 -15.38 -4.70 -6.85
CA TYR A 116 -14.88 -3.35 -6.60
C TYR A 116 -13.81 -2.89 -7.59
N GLY A 117 -13.38 -3.74 -8.53
CA GLY A 117 -12.35 -3.36 -9.50
C GLY A 117 -11.57 -4.54 -10.05
N GLU A 118 -10.62 -4.24 -10.94
CA GLU A 118 -9.53 -5.17 -11.21
C GLU A 118 -8.50 -5.06 -10.09
N VAL A 119 -8.15 -6.19 -9.49
CA VAL A 119 -7.18 -6.28 -8.40
C VAL A 119 -5.90 -6.91 -8.92
N CYS A 120 -4.77 -6.27 -8.66
CA CYS A 120 -3.46 -6.79 -8.95
C CYS A 120 -2.55 -6.72 -7.73
N VAL A 121 -1.96 -7.84 -7.34
CA VAL A 121 -1.03 -7.89 -6.21
C VAL A 121 0.38 -8.14 -6.73
N ILE A 122 1.24 -7.15 -6.53
CA ILE A 122 2.59 -7.09 -7.07
C ILE A 122 3.57 -7.11 -5.89
N PRO A 123 4.43 -8.13 -5.77
CA PRO A 123 5.55 -8.08 -4.85
C PRO A 123 6.57 -7.03 -5.32
N ILE A 124 7.11 -6.26 -4.39
CA ILE A 124 8.08 -5.20 -4.65
C ILE A 124 9.34 -5.45 -3.82
N SER A 125 10.50 -5.18 -4.41
CA SER A 125 11.75 -5.03 -3.68
C SER A 125 12.25 -3.59 -3.82
N ALA A 126 12.64 -2.98 -2.71
CA ALA A 126 13.13 -1.60 -2.70
C ALA A 126 14.46 -1.51 -1.95
N ILE A 127 15.34 -0.63 -2.43
CA ILE A 127 16.53 -0.18 -1.72
C ILE A 127 16.38 1.31 -1.51
N ASP A 128 16.06 1.67 -0.28
CA ASP A 128 15.91 3.04 0.15
C ASP A 128 17.10 3.46 1.01
N GLN A 129 17.38 4.76 1.04
CA GLN A 129 18.35 5.33 1.96
C GLN A 129 17.71 6.48 2.72
N ILE A 130 17.68 6.36 4.04
CA ILE A 130 17.12 7.35 4.98
C ILE A 130 18.24 7.74 5.95
N TYR A 131 18.62 9.02 6.02
CA TYR A 131 19.72 9.51 6.87
C TYR A 131 21.03 8.70 6.74
N GLN A 132 21.38 8.32 5.50
CA GLN A 132 22.55 7.49 5.14
C GLN A 132 22.45 6.01 5.51
N GLU A 133 21.39 5.58 6.21
CA GLU A 133 21.12 4.17 6.46
C GLU A 133 20.41 3.56 5.25
N LYS A 134 20.98 2.47 4.73
CA LYS A 134 20.38 1.71 3.62
C LYS A 134 19.39 0.69 4.15
N ILE A 135 18.22 0.66 3.56
CA ILE A 135 17.12 -0.22 3.90
C ILE A 135 16.79 -1.03 2.66
N TYR A 136 16.99 -2.34 2.78
CA TYR A 136 16.61 -3.30 1.75
C TYR A 136 15.31 -3.92 2.20
N SER A 137 14.25 -3.77 1.42
CA SER A 137 12.91 -4.18 1.81
C SER A 137 12.19 -4.98 0.73
N GLN A 138 11.28 -5.84 1.18
CA GLN A 138 10.37 -6.61 0.36
C GLN A 138 8.97 -6.53 0.97
N TYR A 139 7.98 -6.25 0.14
CA TYR A 139 6.57 -6.14 0.55
C TYR A 139 5.65 -6.37 -0.65
N ASP A 140 4.35 -6.52 -0.41
CA ASP A 140 3.36 -6.52 -1.48
C ASP A 140 2.69 -5.14 -1.59
N ALA A 141 2.46 -4.70 -2.82
CA ALA A 141 1.51 -3.63 -3.11
C ALA A 141 0.26 -4.22 -3.77
N ILE A 142 -0.91 -3.77 -3.32
CA ILE A 142 -2.21 -4.13 -3.86
C ILE A 142 -2.70 -2.97 -4.70
N PHE A 143 -2.73 -3.14 -6.00
CA PHE A 143 -3.27 -2.18 -6.95
C PHE A 143 -4.71 -2.53 -7.30
N VAL A 144 -5.58 -1.51 -7.32
CA VAL A 144 -6.99 -1.66 -7.72
C VAL A 144 -7.30 -0.66 -8.82
N ARG A 145 -7.81 -1.16 -9.95
CA ARG A 145 -8.33 -0.34 -11.04
C ARG A 145 -9.84 -0.20 -10.91
N ASP A 146 -10.32 1.03 -10.81
CA ASP A 146 -11.73 1.33 -11.00
C ASP A 146 -12.10 1.09 -12.47
N LEU A 147 -13.08 0.22 -12.72
CA LEU A 147 -13.46 -0.18 -14.08
C LEU A 147 -14.22 0.90 -14.86
N LYS A 148 -14.78 1.90 -14.17
CA LYS A 148 -15.53 3.02 -14.75
C LYS A 148 -14.60 4.16 -15.13
N THR A 149 -13.66 4.52 -14.25
CA THR A 149 -12.74 5.64 -14.47
C THR A 149 -11.41 5.21 -15.11
N ASN A 150 -11.10 3.91 -15.07
CA ASN A 150 -9.79 3.34 -15.43
C ASN A 150 -8.62 3.89 -14.60
N GLN A 151 -8.89 4.47 -13.43
CA GLN A 151 -7.86 4.94 -12.51
C GLN A 151 -7.35 3.80 -11.65
N TRP A 152 -6.02 3.72 -11.50
CA TRP A 152 -5.36 2.80 -10.58
C TRP A 152 -5.07 3.51 -9.26
N ARG A 153 -5.38 2.82 -8.17
CA ARG A 153 -5.01 3.18 -6.81
C ARG A 153 -4.27 2.03 -6.17
N ASN A 154 -3.54 2.28 -5.09
CA ASN A 154 -2.71 1.29 -4.44
C ASN A 154 -2.82 1.35 -2.92
N LEU A 155 -2.52 0.22 -2.28
CA LEU A 155 -2.26 0.12 -0.86
C LEU A 155 -1.00 -0.74 -0.69
N VAL A 156 -0.02 -0.21 0.05
CA VAL A 156 1.18 -0.96 0.45
C VAL A 156 0.82 -1.80 1.66
N TYR A 157 1.03 -3.11 1.59
CA TYR A 157 0.71 -4.04 2.67
C TYR A 157 1.94 -4.28 3.55
N SER A 158 1.90 -3.74 4.77
CA SER A 158 2.94 -3.89 5.79
C SER A 158 2.81 -5.19 6.58
N GLY A 159 1.61 -5.76 6.65
CA GLY A 159 1.28 -6.92 7.48
C GLY A 159 0.74 -6.57 8.86
N VAL A 160 0.67 -5.30 9.21
CA VAL A 160 0.16 -4.82 10.51
C VAL A 160 -1.27 -4.29 10.43
N GLU A 161 -1.85 -4.24 9.24
CA GLU A 161 -3.21 -3.75 8.99
C GLU A 161 -4.22 -4.60 9.77
N LEU A 162 -5.26 -3.95 10.32
CA LEU A 162 -6.33 -4.66 10.98
C LEU A 162 -7.10 -5.51 9.96
N LYS A 163 -7.47 -6.73 10.39
CA LYS A 163 -8.25 -7.64 9.54
C LYS A 163 -9.58 -7.00 9.08
N ALA A 164 -10.21 -6.21 9.94
CA ALA A 164 -11.47 -5.55 9.63
C ALA A 164 -11.33 -4.57 8.44
N ASP A 165 -10.28 -3.75 8.44
CA ASP A 165 -9.99 -2.83 7.34
C ASP A 165 -9.63 -3.59 6.06
N MET A 166 -8.81 -4.64 6.15
CA MET A 166 -8.47 -5.47 4.99
C MET A 166 -9.70 -6.18 4.39
N ASP A 167 -10.64 -6.62 5.22
CA ASP A 167 -11.90 -7.22 4.77
C ASP A 167 -12.84 -6.17 4.13
N GLU A 168 -12.80 -4.91 4.58
CA GLU A 168 -13.53 -3.79 3.98
C GLU A 168 -12.94 -3.39 2.63
N PHE A 169 -11.62 -3.20 2.57
CA PHE A 169 -10.91 -2.74 1.37
C PHE A 169 -10.92 -3.78 0.27
N PHE A 170 -10.68 -5.04 0.64
CA PHE A 170 -10.51 -6.14 -0.29
C PHE A 170 -11.32 -7.37 0.12
N PRO A 171 -12.67 -7.31 0.03
CA PRO A 171 -13.51 -8.45 0.32
C PRO A 171 -13.04 -9.70 -0.42
N GLN A 172 -12.83 -10.79 0.32
CA GLN A 172 -12.40 -12.12 -0.18
C GLN A 172 -10.98 -12.19 -0.76
N LEU A 173 -10.13 -11.16 -0.59
CA LEU A 173 -8.75 -11.19 -1.12
C LEU A 173 -7.94 -12.39 -0.61
N SER A 174 -8.09 -12.73 0.67
CA SER A 174 -7.41 -13.86 1.31
C SER A 174 -7.77 -15.23 0.70
N GLN A 175 -8.90 -15.33 -0.01
CA GLN A 175 -9.28 -16.53 -0.75
C GLN A 175 -8.62 -16.62 -2.12
N LYS A 176 -8.09 -15.50 -2.64
CA LYS A 176 -7.47 -15.39 -3.96
C LYS A 176 -5.95 -15.41 -3.89
N VAL A 177 -5.37 -14.82 -2.85
CA VAL A 177 -3.92 -14.66 -2.73
C VAL A 177 -3.50 -14.56 -1.28
N LYS A 178 -2.37 -15.18 -0.95
CA LYS A 178 -1.70 -15.00 0.34
C LYS A 178 -0.77 -13.80 0.27
N LEU A 179 -0.99 -12.80 1.12
CA LEU A 179 -0.11 -11.65 1.26
C LEU A 179 1.15 -11.98 2.09
N ALA A 180 2.24 -11.31 1.78
CA ALA A 180 3.50 -11.33 2.51
C ALA A 180 3.65 -9.99 3.22
N ALA A 181 3.94 -10.04 4.53
CA ALA A 181 4.25 -8.84 5.30
C ALA A 181 5.53 -8.18 4.80
N PHE A 182 5.67 -6.90 5.11
CA PHE A 182 6.91 -6.17 4.92
C PHE A 182 8.04 -6.84 5.71
N THR A 183 9.16 -7.05 5.03
CA THR A 183 10.39 -7.54 5.66
C THR A 183 11.61 -6.86 5.07
N THR A 184 12.65 -6.71 5.87
CA THR A 184 13.97 -6.31 5.39
C THR A 184 14.87 -7.51 5.14
N ASP A 185 15.96 -7.32 4.37
CA ASP A 185 16.92 -8.40 4.08
C ASP A 185 17.63 -8.94 5.35
N ASP A 186 17.76 -8.13 6.41
CA ASP A 186 18.26 -8.56 7.72
C ASP A 186 17.17 -9.19 8.62
N GLY A 187 15.95 -9.35 8.10
CA GLY A 187 14.86 -10.08 8.73
C GLY A 187 14.01 -9.28 9.70
N GLN A 188 14.14 -7.96 9.75
CA GLN A 188 13.24 -7.09 10.51
C GLN A 188 11.87 -7.02 9.83
N ASN A 189 10.81 -6.94 10.63
CA ASN A 189 9.46 -6.63 10.15
C ASN A 189 9.20 -5.11 10.21
N TYR A 190 8.02 -4.69 9.78
CA TYR A 190 7.61 -3.28 9.77
C TYR A 190 7.78 -2.61 11.15
N ALA A 191 7.28 -3.22 12.22
CA ALA A 191 7.32 -2.63 13.56
C ALA A 191 8.76 -2.46 14.09
N ASP A 192 9.62 -3.46 13.86
CA ASP A 192 11.02 -3.41 14.26
C ASP A 192 11.80 -2.35 13.47
N LEU A 193 11.51 -2.21 12.17
CA LEU A 193 12.09 -1.14 11.36
C LEU A 193 11.61 0.24 11.83
N SER A 194 10.32 0.41 12.14
CA SER A 194 9.79 1.67 12.66
C SER A 194 10.46 2.08 13.97
N GLU A 195 10.66 1.14 14.90
CA GLU A 195 11.42 1.40 16.14
C GLU A 195 12.89 1.78 15.83
N LYS A 196 13.56 1.04 14.94
CA LYS A 196 14.94 1.34 14.52
C LYS A 196 15.05 2.74 13.90
N LEU A 197 14.10 3.12 13.04
CA LEU A 197 14.06 4.43 12.40
C LEU A 197 13.81 5.54 13.42
N ALA A 198 12.93 5.34 14.41
CA ALA A 198 12.75 6.31 15.48
C ALA A 198 14.06 6.56 16.25
N TYR A 199 14.80 5.51 16.62
CA TYR A 199 16.12 5.64 17.27
C TYR A 199 17.17 6.32 16.39
N LEU A 200 17.08 6.17 15.07
CA LEU A 200 17.96 6.83 14.13
C LEU A 200 17.63 8.32 13.96
N ILE A 201 16.35 8.64 13.78
CA ILE A 201 15.87 9.96 13.35
C ILE A 201 15.78 10.93 14.51
N PHE A 202 15.22 10.52 15.66
CA PHE A 202 14.99 11.42 16.80
C PHE A 202 16.26 12.17 17.23
N PRO A 203 17.43 11.52 17.40
CA PRO A 203 18.67 12.24 17.71
C PRO A 203 19.11 13.22 16.61
N LYS A 204 18.85 12.91 15.33
CA LYS A 204 19.23 13.76 14.18
C LYS A 204 18.43 15.06 14.16
N ILE A 205 17.22 15.06 14.73
CA ILE A 205 16.35 16.23 14.84
C ILE A 205 16.36 16.86 16.23
N GLY A 206 17.32 16.49 17.07
CA GLY A 206 17.52 17.11 18.39
C GLY A 206 16.63 16.57 19.51
N ILE A 207 15.91 15.47 19.27
CA ILE A 207 15.13 14.77 20.31
C ILE A 207 16.07 13.78 21.02
N ALA A 208 16.32 14.02 22.31
CA ALA A 208 17.12 13.13 23.13
C ALA A 208 16.35 11.83 23.43
N MET A 209 17.01 10.68 23.28
CA MET A 209 16.47 9.36 23.63
C MET A 209 16.43 9.15 25.14
N THR A 210 15.59 9.91 25.83
CA THR A 210 15.32 9.72 27.27
C THR A 210 14.56 8.41 27.50
N LYS A 211 14.48 7.97 28.76
CA LYS A 211 13.69 6.77 29.12
C LYS A 211 12.23 6.88 28.67
N ASP A 212 11.64 8.07 28.76
CA ASP A 212 10.25 8.29 28.39
C ASP A 212 10.05 8.21 26.87
N ILE A 213 10.98 8.76 26.07
CA ILE A 213 10.92 8.64 24.60
C ILE A 213 11.12 7.19 24.16
N VAL A 214 12.10 6.48 24.75
CA VAL A 214 12.32 5.05 24.49
C VAL A 214 11.06 4.24 24.82
N GLN A 215 10.41 4.53 25.95
CA GLN A 215 9.18 3.85 26.33
C GLN A 215 8.01 4.19 25.39
N GLY A 216 7.90 5.44 24.95
CA GLY A 216 6.90 5.88 23.98
C GLY A 216 7.04 5.15 22.64
N VAL A 217 8.24 5.07 22.07
CA VAL A 217 8.51 4.32 20.83
C VAL A 217 8.05 2.86 20.93
N LYS A 218 8.27 2.22 22.09
CA LYS A 218 7.81 0.85 22.33
C LYS A 218 6.29 0.75 22.44
N GLN A 219 5.66 1.72 23.09
CA GLN A 219 4.20 1.78 23.21
C GLN A 219 3.51 1.91 21.85
N GLU A 220 4.12 2.60 20.90
CA GLU A 220 3.63 2.69 19.52
C GLU A 220 3.90 1.41 18.70
N THR A 221 5.07 0.78 18.87
CA THR A 221 5.48 -0.36 18.01
C THR A 221 5.04 -1.74 18.52
N ASP A 222 4.82 -1.92 19.83
CA ASP A 222 4.37 -3.19 20.39
C ASP A 222 2.98 -3.64 19.90
N PRO A 223 1.97 -2.75 19.74
CA PRO A 223 0.71 -3.09 19.09
C PRO A 223 0.91 -3.61 17.66
N LEU A 224 1.82 -3.01 16.88
CA LEU A 224 2.09 -3.44 15.51
C LEU A 224 2.69 -4.86 15.46
N ARG A 225 3.60 -5.17 16.38
CA ARG A 225 4.13 -6.54 16.56
C ARG A 225 3.04 -7.54 16.90
N GLN A 226 2.06 -7.12 17.70
CA GLN A 226 0.92 -7.96 18.05
C GLN A 226 0.01 -8.19 16.83
N ARG A 227 -0.31 -7.14 16.06
CA ARG A 227 -1.09 -7.26 14.81
C ARG A 227 -0.40 -8.18 13.78
N LEU A 228 0.92 -8.12 13.64
CA LEU A 228 1.69 -9.06 12.80
C LEU A 228 1.48 -10.52 13.18
N LYS A 229 1.52 -10.84 14.49
CA LYS A 229 1.26 -12.19 15.00
C LYS A 229 -0.17 -12.63 14.71
N GLU A 230 -1.13 -11.75 14.93
CA GLU A 230 -2.56 -12.00 14.68
C GLU A 230 -2.84 -12.24 13.20
N ASN A 231 -2.11 -11.55 12.32
CA ASN A 231 -2.12 -11.75 10.86
C ASN A 231 -1.32 -12.99 10.41
N GLY A 232 -0.76 -13.77 11.35
CA GLY A 232 -0.10 -15.04 11.08
C GLY A 232 1.35 -14.92 10.63
N PHE A 233 2.01 -13.79 10.87
CA PHE A 233 3.42 -13.58 10.59
C PHE A 233 4.28 -13.91 11.81
N ASN A 234 5.30 -14.74 11.60
CA ASN A 234 6.24 -15.10 12.66
C ASN A 234 7.26 -13.98 12.85
N LEU A 235 7.27 -13.38 14.03
CA LEU A 235 8.36 -12.48 14.42
C LEU A 235 9.61 -13.34 14.69
N LYS A 236 10.63 -13.23 13.83
CA LYS A 236 11.97 -13.68 14.21
C LYS A 236 12.46 -12.66 15.22
N GLY A 237 12.42 -13.03 16.51
CA GLY A 237 12.85 -12.13 17.58
C GLY A 237 14.32 -11.76 17.40
N TYR A 238 14.58 -10.48 17.13
CA TYR A 238 15.90 -9.89 17.27
C TYR A 238 15.77 -8.81 18.35
N PHE A 239 16.36 -9.09 19.50
CA PHE A 239 16.62 -8.13 20.58
C PHE A 239 18.07 -7.65 20.47
#